data_AF-A0A354FFG4-F1
#
_entry.id   AF-A0A354FFG4-F1
#
_cell.length_a   1.000
_cell.length_b   1.000
_cell.length_c   1.000
_cell.angle_alpha   90.00
_cell.angle_beta   90.00
_cell.angle_gamma   90.00
#
_symmetry.space_group_name_H-M   'P 1'
#
loop_
_entity.id
_entity.type
_entity.pdbx_description
1 polymer ?
#
loop_
_entity_poly.entity_id
_entity_poly.type
_entity_poly.pdbx_seq_one_letter_code
_entity_poly.pdbx_strand_id
1 'polypeptide(L)'
;SAAGSLVAYCLEITNIDPLQYGLLFERFLNPERVSMPDIDIDFCYERREEVIDYVVSKYGADHVAQIITFGTMLAKGAIRDVGRVMDLPLS
;
A
#
# COMPACT_ATOMS: atom_id res chain seq x y z
N SER A 1 5.58 -3.43 8.24
CA SER A 1 6.40 -4.11 9.28
C SER A 1 7.60 -4.86 8.72
N ALA A 2 7.71 -5.03 7.39
CA ALA A 2 8.82 -5.72 6.73
C ALA A 2 10.24 -5.31 7.18
N ALA A 3 10.45 -4.03 7.51
CA ALA A 3 11.74 -3.50 8.00
C ALA A 3 12.24 -4.15 9.30
N GLY A 4 11.39 -4.86 10.06
CA GLY A 4 11.82 -5.65 11.21
C GLY A 4 12.46 -7.00 10.86
N SER A 5 12.47 -7.39 9.58
CA SER A 5 13.06 -8.64 9.13
C SER A 5 14.50 -8.44 8.67
N LEU A 6 15.43 -9.10 9.37
CA LEU A 6 16.83 -9.16 8.95
C LEU A 6 16.98 -9.83 7.58
N VAL A 7 16.14 -10.82 7.27
CA VAL A 7 16.11 -11.46 5.95
C VAL A 7 15.71 -10.46 4.87
N ALA A 8 14.69 -9.63 5.11
CA ALA A 8 14.29 -8.60 4.16
C ALA A 8 15.39 -7.55 3.93
N TYR A 9 16.13 -7.18 4.98
CA TYR A 9 17.30 -6.31 4.86
C TYR A 9 18.44 -6.96 4.06
N CYS A 10 18.81 -8.20 4.36
CA CYS A 10 19.88 -8.93 3.66
C CYS A 10 19.56 -9.21 2.18
N LEU A 11 18.28 -9.32 1.82
CA LEU A 11 17.81 -9.51 0.45
C LEU A 11 17.51 -8.20 -0.29
N GLU A 12 17.86 -7.06 0.30
CA GLU A 12 17.63 -5.72 -0.27
C GLU A 12 16.15 -5.41 -0.55
N ILE A 13 15.24 -6.08 0.15
CA ILE A 13 13.80 -5.76 0.13
C ILE A 13 13.54 -4.50 0.97
N THR A 14 14.33 -4.29 2.03
CA THR A 14 14.26 -3.12 2.90
C THR A 14 15.64 -2.49 3.08
N ASN A 15 15.71 -1.16 3.23
CA ASN A 15 16.97 -0.41 3.25
C ASN A 15 17.47 -0.02 4.66
N ILE A 16 16.83 -0.52 5.73
CA ILE A 16 17.15 -0.18 7.12
C ILE A 16 17.60 -1.43 7.86
N ASP A 17 18.73 -1.34 8.57
CA ASP A 17 19.22 -2.42 9.43
C ASP A 17 18.32 -2.59 10.67
N PRO A 18 17.57 -3.70 10.81
CA PRO A 18 16.69 -3.90 11.95
C PRO A 18 17.43 -4.01 13.29
N LEU A 19 18.66 -4.53 13.30
CA LEU A 19 19.41 -4.76 14.53
C LEU A 19 19.91 -3.44 15.12
N GLN A 20 20.35 -2.51 14.27
CA GLN A 20 20.80 -1.18 14.70
C GLN A 20 19.69 -0.40 15.41
N TYR A 21 18.44 -0.56 14.96
CA TYR A 21 17.29 0.20 15.46
C TYR A 21 16.36 -0.61 16.38
N GLY A 22 16.73 -1.85 16.74
CA GLY A 22 15.93 -2.70 17.62
C GLY A 22 14.54 -3.02 17.05
N LEU A 23 14.42 -3.14 15.73
CA LEU A 23 13.16 -3.51 15.07
C LEU A 23 12.91 -5.02 15.23
N LEU A 24 11.71 -5.38 15.66
CA LEU A 24 11.35 -6.76 16.00
C LEU A 24 10.77 -7.51 14.80
N PHE A 25 11.28 -8.72 14.55
CA PHE A 25 10.80 -9.59 13.47
C PHE A 25 9.38 -10.10 13.71
N GLU A 26 9.03 -10.40 14.97
CA GLU A 26 7.75 -10.97 15.36
C GLU A 26 6.57 -10.01 15.11
N ARG A 27 6.86 -8.70 14.99
CA ARG A 27 5.88 -7.69 14.55
C ARG A 27 5.55 -7.78 13.05
N PHE A 28 6.46 -8.34 12.26
CA PHE A 28 6.25 -8.61 10.84
C PHE A 28 5.57 -9.96 10.63
N LEU A 29 6.13 -11.02 11.21
CA LEU A 29 5.60 -12.37 11.10
C LEU A 29 5.59 -13.03 12.47
N ASN A 30 4.40 -13.23 13.04
CA ASN A 30 4.26 -13.83 14.36
C ASN A 30 4.26 -15.37 14.25
N PRO A 31 5.20 -16.08 14.91
CA PRO A 31 5.27 -17.55 14.84
C PRO A 31 4.05 -18.25 15.45
N GLU A 32 3.33 -17.61 16.37
CA GLU A 32 2.13 -18.17 17.02
C GLU A 32 0.87 -17.98 16.17
N ARG A 33 0.92 -17.12 15.13
CA ARG A 33 -0.21 -16.83 14.24
C ARG A 33 0.18 -17.04 12.79
N VAL A 34 -0.17 -18.21 12.25
CA VAL A 34 -0.02 -18.51 10.82
C VAL A 34 -0.91 -17.57 10.02
N SER A 35 -0.29 -16.56 9.43
CA SER A 35 -0.92 -15.60 8.54
C SER A 35 0.07 -15.20 7.47
N MET A 36 -0.42 -14.98 6.26
CA MET A 36 0.41 -14.47 5.17
C MET A 36 0.87 -13.05 5.54
N PRO A 37 2.17 -12.75 5.50
CA PRO A 37 2.66 -11.40 5.73
C PRO A 37 2.31 -10.49 4.55
N ASP A 38 2.19 -9.20 4.83
CA ASP A 38 1.97 -8.15 3.84
C ASP A 38 3.21 -7.24 3.73
N ILE A 39 3.67 -6.99 2.51
CA ILE A 39 4.85 -6.17 2.22
C ILE A 39 4.47 -5.07 1.24
N ASP A 40 4.31 -3.86 1.77
CA ASP A 40 4.18 -2.64 0.97
C ASP A 40 5.57 -2.08 0.64
N ILE A 41 5.79 -1.74 -0.64
CA ILE A 41 7.03 -1.12 -1.11
C ILE A 41 6.69 0.23 -1.75
N ASP A 42 7.39 1.28 -1.30
CA ASP A 42 7.30 2.61 -1.87
C ASP A 42 8.18 2.72 -3.11
N PHE A 43 7.59 3.08 -4.25
CA PHE A 43 8.29 3.40 -5.49
C PHE A 43 8.16 4.89 -5.81
N CYS A 44 9.15 5.44 -6.51
CA CYS A 44 9.05 6.78 -7.07
C CYS A 44 7.81 6.87 -7.98
N TYR A 45 6.94 7.84 -7.74
CA TYR A 45 5.68 8.00 -8.46
C TYR A 45 5.86 8.01 -9.99
N GLU A 46 6.88 8.72 -10.49
CA GLU A 46 7.15 8.86 -11.93
C GLU A 46 7.56 7.55 -12.60
N ARG A 47 8.16 6.63 -11.84
CA ARG A 47 8.70 5.35 -12.35
C ARG A 47 7.95 4.13 -11.84
N ARG A 48 6.86 4.33 -11.09
CA ARG A 48 6.02 3.25 -10.56
C ARG A 48 5.45 2.38 -11.68
N GLU A 49 5.12 3.00 -12.82
CA GLU A 49 4.56 2.28 -13.96
C GLU A 49 5.54 1.26 -14.54
N GLU A 50 6.84 1.56 -14.59
CA GLU A 50 7.87 0.62 -15.06
C GLU A 50 7.89 -0.67 -14.22
N VAL A 51 7.62 -0.56 -12.91
CA VAL A 51 7.56 -1.71 -12.00
C VAL A 51 6.29 -2.51 -12.24
N ILE A 52 5.16 -1.84 -12.48
CA ILE A 52 3.90 -2.50 -12.83
C ILE A 52 4.06 -3.28 -14.14
N ASP A 53 4.62 -2.65 -15.17
CA ASP A 53 4.90 -3.26 -16.47
C ASP A 53 5.84 -4.47 -16.34
N TYR A 54 6.86 -4.38 -15.49
CA TYR A 54 7.73 -5.51 -15.17
C TYR A 54 6.95 -6.69 -14.56
N VAL A 55 6.08 -6.43 -13.58
CA VAL A 55 5.25 -7.46 -12.93
C VAL A 55 4.28 -8.09 -13.93
N VAL A 56 3.61 -7.27 -14.75
CA VAL A 56 2.73 -7.74 -15.84
C VAL A 56 3.48 -8.63 -16.82
N SER A 57 4.67 -8.21 -17.25
CA SER A 57 5.50 -8.98 -18.18
C SER A 57 6.00 -10.30 -17.57
N LYS A 58 6.30 -10.29 -16.27
CA LYS A 58 6.85 -11.44 -15.54
C LYS A 58 5.79 -12.51 -15.22
N TYR A 59 4.57 -12.09 -14.87
CA TYR A 59 3.53 -13.00 -14.37
C TYR A 59 2.34 -13.18 -15.33
N GLY A 60 2.26 -12.39 -16.41
CA GLY A 60 1.19 -12.46 -17.40
C GLY A 60 0.10 -11.42 -17.18
N ALA A 61 -0.34 -10.76 -18.25
CA ALA A 61 -1.34 -9.69 -18.20
C ALA A 61 -2.74 -10.13 -17.74
N ASP A 62 -3.06 -11.42 -17.86
CA ASP A 62 -4.29 -12.04 -17.39
C ASP A 62 -4.25 -12.41 -15.89
N HIS A 63 -3.08 -12.29 -15.24
CA HIS A 63 -2.86 -12.64 -13.83
C HIS A 63 -2.58 -11.42 -12.94
N VAL A 64 -2.47 -10.22 -13.51
CA VAL A 64 -2.10 -8.99 -12.80
C VAL A 64 -3.15 -7.90 -13.02
N ALA A 65 -3.70 -7.37 -11.92
CA ALA A 65 -4.66 -6.28 -11.94
C ALA A 65 -4.50 -5.36 -10.72
N GLN A 66 -4.95 -4.11 -10.86
CA GLN A 66 -4.97 -3.14 -9.76
C GLN A 66 -6.23 -3.32 -8.91
N ILE A 67 -6.09 -3.18 -7.59
CA ILE A 67 -7.23 -3.14 -6.66
C ILE A 67 -7.80 -1.71 -6.66
N ILE A 68 -9.10 -1.58 -6.92
CA ILE A 68 -9.79 -0.28 -6.90
C ILE A 68 -10.22 0.10 -5.48
N THR A 69 -10.27 1.41 -5.20
CA THR A 69 -10.86 1.96 -3.98
C THR A 69 -12.25 2.52 -4.28
N PHE A 70 -13.25 2.15 -3.49
CA PHE A 70 -14.59 2.73 -3.59
C PHE A 70 -14.66 4.04 -2.80
N GLY A 71 -14.89 5.14 -3.50
CA GLY A 71 -15.16 6.43 -2.87
C GLY A 71 -16.51 6.42 -2.16
N THR A 72 -16.55 6.80 -0.89
CA THR A 72 -17.79 6.98 -0.13
C THR A 72 -18.13 8.48 -0.01
N MET A 73 -19.41 8.80 0.19
CA MET A 73 -19.83 10.18 0.44
C MET A 73 -19.33 10.64 1.83
N LEU A 74 -18.29 11.48 1.84
CA LEU A 74 -17.81 12.14 3.05
C LEU A 74 -18.78 13.25 3.47
N ALA A 75 -18.89 13.53 4.78
CA ALA A 75 -19.86 14.48 5.33
C ALA A 75 -19.86 15.87 4.63
N LYS A 76 -18.67 16.44 4.35
CA LYS A 76 -18.56 17.70 3.60
C LYS A 76 -19.05 17.57 2.16
N GLY A 77 -18.73 16.45 1.49
CA GLY A 77 -19.20 16.16 0.14
C GLY A 77 -20.72 16.03 0.10
N ALA A 78 -21.28 15.25 1.03
CA ALA A 78 -22.73 15.05 1.17
C ALA A 78 -23.50 16.37 1.36
N ILE A 79 -23.04 17.25 2.26
CA ILE A 79 -23.68 18.57 2.46
C ILE A 79 -23.60 19.43 1.21
N ARG A 80 -22.44 19.48 0.54
CA ARG A 80 -22.28 20.25 -0.71
C ARG A 80 -23.14 19.69 -1.83
N ASP A 81 -23.24 18.37 -1.94
CA ASP A 81 -24.01 17.71 -2.99
C ASP A 81 -25.51 17.95 -2.79
N VAL A 82 -26.02 17.84 -1.55
CA VAL A 82 -27.41 18.21 -1.22
C VAL A 82 -27.65 19.70 -1.45
N GLY A 83 -26.72 20.57 -1.01
CA GLY A 83 -26.81 22.01 -1.22
C GLY A 83 -26.89 22.40 -2.71
N ARG A 84 -26.13 21.73 -3.58
CA ARG A 84 -26.23 21.89 -5.04
C ARG A 84 -27.61 21.52 -5.59
N VAL A 85 -28.16 20.39 -5.14
CA VAL A 85 -29.51 19.95 -5.56
C VAL A 85 -30.59 20.93 -5.08
N MET A 86 -30.38 21.56 -3.92
CA MET A 86 -31.29 22.55 -3.33
C MET A 86 -31.06 23.99 -3.84
N ASP A 87 -30.16 24.21 -4.80
CA ASP A 87 -29.79 25.53 -5.34
C ASP A 87 -29.34 26.55 -4.27
N LEU A 88 -28.67 26.06 -3.23
CA LEU A 88 -28.10 26.91 -2.18
C LEU A 88 -26.77 27.51 -2.64
N PRO A 89 -26.49 28.80 -2.34
CA PRO A 89 -25.22 29.43 -2.68
C PRO A 89 -24.07 28.73 -1.95
N LEU A 90 -23.10 28.24 -2.72
CA LEU A 90 -21.87 27.65 -2.20
C LEU A 90 -20.84 28.77 -2.02
N SER A 91 -20.64 29.21 -0.79
CA SER A 91 -19.53 30.11 -0.40
C SER A 91 -18.20 29.37 -0.31
#